data_AF-A0A8R1EQ25-F1
#
_entry.id   AF-A0A8R1EQ25-F1
#
_cell.length_a   1.000
_cell.length_b   1.000
_cell.length_c   1.000
_cell.angle_alpha   90.00
_cell.angle_beta   90.00
_cell.angle_gamma   90.00
#
_symmetry.space_group_name_H-M   'P 1'
#
loop_
_entity.id
_entity.type
_entity.pdbx_description
1 polymer ?
#
loop_
_entity_poly.entity_id
_entity_poly.type
_entity_poly.pdbx_seq_one_letter_code
_entity_poly.pdbx_strand_id
1 'polypeptide(L)'
;MISTIYQIDFLDLDANRVFRQAREFQSNRHLIQYFFTNRAMREDLEKTCLMMEATDEKPDVVVINSAIWDVSRYPARHGQRNASDATSELVEEINVAEEYYNRIAMFCRRMRVLLPPTSTVVWLLMPPSCASKSNRGFFSYNHLRFDEIRMRLLEVNVRAAQIVREAGFDVLDLSFHMRLSNYHVFRV
;
A
#
# COMPACT_ATOMS: atom_id res chain seq x y z
N MET A 1 12.93 28.15 14.59
CA MET A 1 11.88 27.18 14.94
C MET A 1 11.04 26.97 13.69
N ILE A 2 11.49 26.09 12.79
CA ILE A 2 10.82 25.83 11.52
C ILE A 2 10.15 24.46 11.67
N SER A 3 8.88 24.46 12.07
CA SER A 3 8.03 23.27 11.96
C SER A 3 7.48 23.21 10.54
N THR A 4 8.31 22.81 9.58
CA THR A 4 7.77 22.36 8.29
C THR A 4 7.27 20.93 8.51
N ILE A 5 6.03 20.81 8.99
CA ILE A 5 5.29 19.56 8.92
C ILE A 5 5.29 19.20 7.43
N TYR A 6 5.96 18.09 7.08
CA TYR A 6 5.99 17.53 5.74
C TYR A 6 4.58 17.05 5.36
N GLN A 7 3.68 17.99 5.07
CA GLN A 7 2.36 17.69 4.57
C GLN A 7 2.54 17.11 3.17
N ILE A 8 2.17 15.83 3.01
CA ILE A 8 1.94 15.27 1.69
C ILE A 8 0.75 16.05 1.13
N ASP A 9 0.94 16.72 0.00
CA ASP A 9 -0.16 17.37 -0.72
C ASP A 9 -1.08 16.29 -1.28
N PHE A 10 -2.01 15.85 -0.43
CA PHE A 10 -3.23 15.19 -0.86
C PHE A 10 -4.13 16.26 -1.49
N LEU A 11 -3.73 16.79 -2.66
CA LEU A 11 -4.72 17.26 -3.60
C LEU A 11 -5.74 16.13 -3.78
N ASP A 12 -7.02 16.41 -4.01
CA ASP A 12 -8.04 15.36 -4.13
C ASP A 12 -7.65 14.39 -5.25
N LEU A 13 -7.03 13.27 -4.85
CA LEU A 13 -6.48 12.28 -5.76
C LEU A 13 -7.63 11.35 -6.12
N ASP A 14 -8.38 11.65 -7.17
CA ASP A 14 -9.39 10.72 -7.67
C ASP A 14 -8.82 9.32 -7.85
N ALA A 15 -9.64 8.28 -7.64
CA ALA A 15 -9.21 6.88 -7.62
C ALA A 15 -8.34 6.52 -8.85
N ASN A 16 -8.66 7.03 -10.04
CA ASN A 16 -7.94 6.72 -11.28
C ASN A 16 -6.76 7.64 -11.61
N ARG A 17 -6.55 8.73 -10.85
CA ARG A 17 -5.46 9.67 -11.09
C ARG A 17 -4.11 9.02 -10.81
N VAL A 18 -3.22 9.01 -11.80
CA VAL A 18 -1.81 8.64 -11.58
C VAL A 18 -1.17 9.77 -10.79
N PHE A 19 -0.75 9.50 -9.55
CA PHE A 19 -0.01 10.46 -8.74
C PHE A 19 1.27 9.82 -8.26
N ARG A 20 2.38 10.47 -8.62
CA ARG A 20 3.72 10.10 -8.22
C ARG A 20 4.34 11.28 -7.51
N GLN A 21 4.62 11.12 -6.21
CA GLN A 21 5.50 12.02 -5.49
C GLN A 21 6.82 11.28 -5.28
N ALA A 22 7.84 11.68 -6.04
CA ALA A 22 9.19 11.23 -5.83
C ALA A 22 9.89 12.19 -4.84
N ARG A 23 10.55 11.65 -3.82
CA ARG A 23 11.45 12.43 -2.97
C ARG A 23 12.80 11.73 -2.95
N GLU A 24 13.86 12.50 -3.03
CA GLU A 24 15.22 11.98 -3.02
C GLU A 24 16.02 12.66 -1.93
N PHE A 25 16.79 11.86 -1.21
CA PHE A 25 17.81 12.32 -0.29
C PHE A 25 19.12 11.64 -0.65
N GLN A 26 20.17 12.43 -0.86
CA GLN A 26 21.49 11.92 -1.20
C GLN A 26 22.53 12.47 -0.22
N SER A 27 23.41 11.58 0.21
CA SER A 27 24.63 11.91 0.95
C SER A 27 25.81 11.15 0.32
N ASN A 28 27.02 11.39 0.81
CA ASN A 28 28.22 10.68 0.32
C ASN A 28 28.17 9.15 0.50
N ARG A 29 27.21 8.63 1.28
CA ARG A 29 27.12 7.20 1.63
C ARG A 29 25.75 6.56 1.34
N HIS A 30 24.71 7.37 1.17
CA HIS A 30 23.34 6.85 1.06
C HIS A 30 22.57 7.65 0.03
N LEU A 31 21.83 6.92 -0.80
CA LEU A 31 20.77 7.43 -1.64
C LEU A 31 19.46 6.83 -1.15
N ILE A 32 18.49 7.68 -0.83
CA ILE A 32 17.15 7.26 -0.41
C ILE A 32 16.16 7.87 -1.37
N GLN A 33 15.42 7.01 -2.05
CA GLN A 33 14.36 7.40 -2.97
C GLN A 33 13.02 6.92 -2.44
N TYR A 34 12.08 7.85 -2.31
CA TYR A 34 10.71 7.58 -1.94
C TYR A 34 9.82 7.72 -3.16
N PHE A 35 9.00 6.71 -3.41
CA PHE A 35 7.98 6.72 -4.44
C PHE A 35 6.62 6.49 -3.80
N PHE A 36 5.72 7.46 -3.94
CA PHE A 36 4.32 7.23 -3.65
C PHE A 36 3.61 6.67 -4.89
N THR A 37 2.88 5.56 -4.70
CA THR A 37 1.96 4.98 -5.69
C THR A 37 0.60 4.75 -5.05
N ASN A 38 -0.46 4.82 -5.85
CA ASN A 38 -1.83 4.56 -5.41
C ASN A 38 -2.25 3.10 -5.51
N ARG A 39 -1.48 2.26 -6.19
CA ARG A 39 -1.77 0.83 -6.37
C ARG A 39 -0.51 -0.03 -6.28
N ALA A 40 -0.64 -1.25 -5.78
CA ALA A 40 0.43 -2.23 -5.93
C ALA A 40 0.63 -2.53 -7.43
N MET A 41 1.87 -2.47 -7.94
CA MET A 41 2.24 -2.79 -9.33
C MET A 41 1.24 -2.30 -10.39
N ARG A 42 1.08 -0.97 -10.48
CA ARG A 42 0.51 -0.33 -11.66
C ARG A 42 1.66 0.09 -12.59
N GLU A 43 1.30 0.54 -13.79
CA GLU A 43 2.22 1.03 -14.85
C GLU A 43 3.26 2.06 -14.34
N ASP A 44 2.97 2.77 -13.25
CA ASP A 44 3.89 3.70 -12.61
C ASP A 44 5.07 3.02 -11.92
N LEU A 45 4.86 1.86 -11.27
CA LEU A 45 5.96 1.08 -10.72
C LEU A 45 6.77 0.39 -11.83
N GLU A 46 6.13 0.03 -12.94
CA GLU A 46 6.83 -0.52 -14.12
C GLU A 46 7.87 0.46 -14.67
N LYS A 47 7.55 1.76 -14.72
CA LYS A 47 8.54 2.78 -15.13
C LYS A 47 9.75 2.81 -14.20
N THR A 48 9.55 2.67 -12.89
CA THR A 48 10.67 2.59 -11.93
C THR A 48 11.48 1.32 -12.14
N CYS A 49 10.82 0.19 -12.39
CA CYS A 49 11.49 -1.07 -12.76
C CYS A 49 12.31 -0.92 -14.04
N LEU A 50 11.76 -0.30 -15.08
CA LEU A 50 12.46 -0.03 -16.34
C LEU A 50 13.67 0.89 -16.15
N MET A 51 13.55 1.91 -15.30
CA MET A 51 14.69 2.76 -14.95
C MET A 51 15.78 1.94 -14.26
N MET A 52 15.42 1.09 -13.29
CA MET A 52 16.37 0.17 -12.65
C MET A 52 16.96 -0.85 -13.64
N GLU A 53 16.28 -1.21 -14.73
CA GLU A 53 16.87 -2.06 -15.78
C GLU A 53 17.82 -1.28 -16.68
N ALA A 54 17.49 -0.02 -16.98
CA ALA A 54 18.29 0.85 -17.85
C ALA A 54 19.56 1.37 -17.15
N THR A 55 19.52 1.52 -15.83
CA THR A 55 20.66 1.94 -15.00
C THR A 55 21.20 0.73 -14.25
N ASP A 56 22.52 0.53 -14.20
CA ASP A 56 23.13 -0.52 -13.37
C ASP A 56 23.07 -0.20 -11.85
N GLU A 57 22.35 0.86 -11.48
CA GLU A 57 22.09 1.28 -10.11
C GLU A 57 20.89 0.52 -9.54
N LYS A 58 21.16 -0.45 -8.66
CA LYS A 58 20.15 -1.26 -7.97
C LYS A 58 20.12 -0.91 -6.49
N PRO A 59 18.94 -0.78 -5.86
CA PRO A 59 18.87 -0.48 -4.43
C PRO A 59 19.35 -1.67 -3.58
N ASP A 60 20.13 -1.39 -2.55
CA ASP A 60 20.49 -2.40 -1.53
C ASP A 60 19.28 -2.80 -0.69
N VAL A 61 18.33 -1.88 -0.48
CA VAL A 61 17.12 -2.11 0.32
C VAL A 61 15.90 -1.51 -0.36
N VAL A 62 14.85 -2.31 -0.50
CA VAL A 62 13.53 -1.89 -0.96
C VAL A 62 12.54 -2.07 0.18
N VAL A 63 11.92 -0.97 0.62
CA VAL A 63 10.87 -0.99 1.63
C VAL A 63 9.56 -0.60 0.99
N ILE A 64 8.55 -1.46 1.12
CA ILE A 64 7.23 -1.23 0.53
C ILE A 64 6.16 -1.29 1.59
N ASN A 65 5.31 -0.29 1.60
CA ASN A 65 4.11 -0.28 2.43
C ASN A 65 2.94 -0.89 1.66
N SER A 66 2.21 -1.81 2.31
CA SER A 66 0.96 -2.35 1.79
C SER A 66 0.02 -1.23 1.34
N ALA A 67 -0.42 -1.30 0.09
CA ALA A 67 -1.28 -0.28 -0.49
C ALA A 67 -2.74 -0.43 -0.03
N ILE A 68 -3.07 0.30 1.03
CA ILE A 68 -4.44 0.36 1.58
C ILE A 68 -5.50 0.79 0.56
N TRP A 69 -5.13 1.59 -0.44
CA TRP A 69 -6.07 2.09 -1.43
C TRP A 69 -6.60 1.01 -2.36
N ASP A 70 -5.81 -0.02 -2.66
CA ASP A 70 -6.20 -1.16 -3.50
C ASP A 70 -7.47 -1.84 -2.97
N VAL A 71 -7.63 -1.94 -1.65
CA VAL A 71 -8.72 -2.69 -1.01
C VAL A 71 -9.81 -1.84 -0.39
N SER A 72 -9.58 -0.53 -0.27
CA SER A 72 -10.51 0.39 0.39
C SER A 72 -11.09 1.45 -0.54
N ARG A 73 -10.32 2.01 -1.46
CA ARG A 73 -10.75 3.18 -2.24
C ARG A 73 -11.35 2.84 -3.59
N TYR A 74 -10.92 1.74 -4.18
CA TYR A 74 -11.45 1.31 -5.46
C TYR A 74 -12.82 0.66 -5.24
N PRO A 75 -13.86 1.16 -5.93
CA PRO A 75 -15.19 0.63 -5.75
C PRO A 75 -15.21 -0.84 -6.18
N ALA A 76 -15.68 -1.74 -5.31
CA ALA A 76 -16.81 -2.58 -5.72
C ALA A 76 -17.83 -1.60 -6.28
N ARG A 77 -18.33 -1.75 -7.51
CA ARG A 77 -19.06 -0.74 -8.32
C ARG A 77 -20.35 -0.23 -7.64
N HIS A 78 -20.23 0.42 -6.49
CA HIS A 78 -21.30 0.89 -5.63
C HIS A 78 -22.01 2.15 -6.19
N GLY A 79 -21.56 2.63 -7.36
CA GLY A 79 -22.18 3.73 -8.10
C GLY A 79 -23.40 3.34 -8.94
N GLN A 80 -23.70 2.04 -9.11
CA GLN A 80 -24.95 1.60 -9.72
C GLN A 80 -25.80 0.88 -8.67
N ARG A 81 -26.33 1.67 -7.73
CA ARG A 81 -27.40 1.22 -6.82
C ARG A 81 -28.68 0.98 -7.61
N ASN A 82 -28.77 -0.19 -8.23
CA ASN A 82 -30.02 -0.94 -8.30
C ASN A 82 -29.83 -2.14 -7.36
N ALA A 83 -30.31 -1.98 -6.14
CA ALA A 83 -30.24 -3.00 -5.11
C ALA A 83 -31.07 -4.22 -5.55
N SER A 84 -30.45 -5.40 -5.58
CA SER A 84 -31.21 -6.66 -5.38
C SER A 84 -30.41 -7.92 -5.03
N ASP A 85 -29.07 -7.95 -4.99
CA ASP A 85 -28.38 -9.23 -4.73
C ASP A 85 -27.10 -9.12 -3.90
N ALA A 86 -27.16 -9.53 -2.63
CA ALA A 86 -26.00 -9.60 -1.71
C ALA A 86 -24.88 -10.50 -2.25
N THR A 87 -25.23 -11.45 -3.12
CA THR A 87 -24.28 -12.32 -3.84
C THR A 87 -23.36 -11.50 -4.74
N SER A 88 -23.87 -10.44 -5.37
CA SER A 88 -23.09 -9.59 -6.28
C SER A 88 -22.05 -8.75 -5.54
N GLU A 89 -22.37 -8.29 -4.33
CA GLU A 89 -21.47 -7.47 -3.51
C GLU A 89 -20.26 -8.30 -3.03
N LEU A 90 -20.50 -9.52 -2.54
CA LEU A 90 -19.44 -10.44 -2.10
C LEU A 90 -18.50 -10.81 -3.26
N VAL A 91 -19.05 -11.08 -4.46
CA VAL A 91 -18.24 -11.41 -5.64
C VAL A 91 -17.34 -10.23 -6.04
N GLU A 92 -17.84 -8.99 -5.96
CA GLU A 92 -17.02 -7.82 -6.24
C GLU A 92 -15.92 -7.58 -5.19
N GLU A 93 -16.20 -7.79 -3.91
CA GLU A 93 -15.18 -7.71 -2.85
C GLU A 93 -14.06 -8.73 -3.06
N ILE A 94 -14.41 -9.97 -3.38
CA ILE A 94 -13.46 -11.03 -3.72
C ILE A 94 -12.59 -10.58 -4.90
N ASN A 95 -13.20 -10.04 -5.96
CA ASN A 95 -12.45 -9.62 -7.15
C ASN A 95 -11.44 -8.51 -6.85
N VAL A 96 -11.80 -7.52 -6.01
CA VAL A 96 -10.88 -6.44 -5.62
C VAL A 96 -9.69 -6.99 -4.82
N ALA A 97 -9.95 -7.89 -3.87
CA ALA A 97 -8.90 -8.53 -3.08
C ALA A 97 -7.98 -9.40 -3.95
N GLU A 98 -8.54 -10.20 -4.84
CA GLU A 98 -7.78 -11.04 -5.79
C GLU A 98 -6.93 -10.19 -6.75
N GLU A 99 -7.44 -9.07 -7.25
CA GLU A 99 -6.65 -8.14 -8.06
C GLU A 99 -5.44 -7.61 -7.27
N TYR A 100 -5.65 -7.23 -6.01
CA TYR A 100 -4.57 -6.79 -5.13
C TYR A 100 -3.52 -7.90 -4.89
N TYR A 101 -3.95 -9.12 -4.61
CA TYR A 101 -3.04 -10.26 -4.41
C TYR A 101 -2.23 -10.57 -5.67
N ASN A 102 -2.86 -10.53 -6.85
CA ASN A 102 -2.18 -10.69 -8.12
C ASN A 102 -1.11 -9.62 -8.34
N ARG A 103 -1.41 -8.36 -7.99
CA ARG A 103 -0.46 -7.24 -8.06
C ARG A 103 0.74 -7.42 -7.13
N ILE A 104 0.52 -7.90 -5.89
CA ILE A 104 1.63 -8.25 -4.97
C ILE A 104 2.48 -9.39 -5.55
N ALA A 105 1.86 -10.42 -6.11
CA ALA A 105 2.59 -11.54 -6.71
C ALA A 105 3.42 -11.08 -7.92
N MET A 106 2.87 -10.20 -8.77
CA MET A 106 3.61 -9.58 -9.87
C MET A 106 4.79 -8.75 -9.37
N PHE A 107 4.60 -7.99 -8.29
CA PHE A 107 5.66 -7.21 -7.67
C PHE A 107 6.82 -8.11 -7.26
N CYS A 108 6.51 -9.16 -6.51
CA CYS A 108 7.48 -10.10 -5.99
C CYS A 108 8.25 -10.79 -7.13
N ARG A 109 7.56 -11.21 -8.19
CA ARG A 109 8.21 -11.78 -9.38
C ARG A 109 9.17 -10.80 -10.04
N ARG A 110 8.75 -9.53 -10.21
CA ARG A 110 9.60 -8.50 -10.81
C ARG A 110 10.83 -8.22 -9.96
N MET A 111 10.70 -8.03 -8.65
CA MET A 111 11.86 -7.76 -7.79
C MET A 111 12.89 -8.88 -7.84
N ARG A 112 12.44 -10.13 -7.90
CA ARG A 112 13.34 -11.29 -7.99
C ARG A 112 14.14 -11.35 -9.30
N VAL A 113 13.62 -10.76 -10.37
CA VAL A 113 14.34 -10.64 -11.65
C VAL A 113 15.23 -9.40 -11.68
N LEU A 114 14.77 -8.31 -11.07
CA LEU A 114 15.39 -7.00 -11.19
C LEU A 114 16.53 -6.73 -10.22
N LEU A 115 16.41 -7.26 -9.00
CA LEU A 115 17.32 -6.96 -7.91
C LEU A 115 18.40 -8.04 -7.80
N PRO A 116 19.65 -7.66 -7.48
CA PRO A 116 20.69 -8.61 -7.18
C PRO A 116 20.36 -9.40 -5.89
N PRO A 117 20.95 -10.59 -5.70
CA PRO A 117 20.74 -11.40 -4.48
C PRO A 117 21.17 -10.72 -3.18
N THR A 118 21.97 -9.66 -3.27
CA THR A 118 22.42 -8.85 -2.13
C THR A 118 21.35 -7.84 -1.67
N SER A 119 20.36 -7.54 -2.51
CA SER A 119 19.29 -6.60 -2.16
C SER A 119 18.30 -7.23 -1.19
N THR A 120 17.88 -6.45 -0.20
CA THR A 120 16.84 -6.83 0.77
C THR A 120 15.52 -6.19 0.40
N VAL A 121 14.44 -6.97 0.38
CA VAL A 121 13.07 -6.45 0.19
C VAL A 121 12.28 -6.69 1.47
N VAL A 122 11.74 -5.61 2.04
CA VAL A 122 10.93 -5.64 3.25
C VAL A 122 9.53 -5.11 2.94
N TRP A 123 8.54 -5.96 3.13
CA TRP A 123 7.12 -5.61 2.99
C TRP A 123 6.51 -5.22 4.33
N LEU A 124 6.11 -3.97 4.46
CA LEU A 124 5.44 -3.43 5.64
C LEU A 124 3.93 -3.65 5.51
N LEU A 125 3.36 -4.48 6.38
CA LEU A 125 1.90 -4.61 6.47
C LEU A 125 1.30 -3.32 7.04
N MET A 126 0.18 -2.89 6.47
CA MET A 126 -0.44 -1.63 6.87
C MET A 126 -0.92 -1.73 8.32
N PRO A 127 -0.52 -0.82 9.22
CA PRO A 127 -1.03 -0.81 10.59
C PRO A 127 -2.55 -0.55 10.60
N PRO A 128 -3.24 -0.92 11.69
CA PRO A 128 -4.67 -0.70 11.78
C PRO A 128 -4.98 0.80 11.73
N SER A 129 -5.97 1.22 10.94
CA SER A 129 -6.34 2.63 10.86
C SER A 129 -6.76 3.17 12.23
N CYS A 130 -6.25 4.35 12.61
CA CYS A 130 -6.60 5.03 13.86
C CYS A 130 -7.58 6.20 13.66
N ALA A 131 -7.90 6.58 12.43
CA ALA A 131 -8.70 7.78 12.15
C ALA A 131 -10.15 7.42 11.78
N SER A 132 -11.10 7.70 12.67
CA SER A 132 -12.51 7.31 12.52
C SER A 132 -13.32 8.21 11.57
N LYS A 133 -12.77 9.33 11.12
CA LYS A 133 -13.36 10.30 10.17
C LYS A 133 -12.31 11.39 9.93
N SER A 134 -11.47 11.25 8.93
CA SER A 134 -10.69 12.40 8.46
C SER A 134 -11.09 12.70 7.02
N ASN A 135 -11.65 13.89 6.80
CA ASN A 135 -11.83 14.47 5.45
C ASN A 135 -10.48 14.80 4.78
N ARG A 136 -9.35 14.29 5.31
CA ARG A 136 -7.97 14.59 4.91
C ARG A 136 -7.05 13.38 5.18
N GLY A 137 -6.02 13.19 4.36
CA GLY A 137 -5.03 12.10 4.50
C GLY A 137 -5.32 10.84 3.68
N PHE A 138 -4.59 9.75 3.94
CA PHE A 138 -4.69 8.51 3.17
C PHE A 138 -6.10 7.86 3.22
N PHE A 139 -6.91 8.10 4.24
CA PHE A 139 -8.25 7.49 4.33
C PHE A 139 -9.36 8.36 3.73
N SER A 140 -9.01 9.52 3.14
CA SER A 140 -9.98 10.43 2.53
C SER A 140 -10.64 9.79 1.32
N TYR A 141 -11.93 10.11 1.07
CA TYR A 141 -12.70 9.61 -0.07
C TYR A 141 -12.82 8.09 -0.14
N ASN A 142 -12.86 7.43 1.01
CA ASN A 142 -13.24 6.03 1.08
C ASN A 142 -14.76 5.91 1.13
N HIS A 143 -15.33 4.96 0.40
CA HIS A 143 -16.76 4.66 0.46
C HIS A 143 -17.11 3.74 1.64
N LEU A 144 -16.10 3.15 2.28
CA LEU A 144 -16.23 2.22 3.38
C LEU A 144 -16.19 2.93 4.73
N ARG A 145 -16.89 2.36 5.70
CA ARG A 145 -16.82 2.75 7.10
C ARG A 145 -15.50 2.30 7.70
N PHE A 146 -15.12 2.95 8.79
CA PHE A 146 -13.86 2.68 9.48
C PHE A 146 -13.70 1.22 9.93
N ASP A 147 -14.77 0.60 10.44
CA ASP A 147 -14.83 -0.80 10.83
C ASP A 147 -14.61 -1.74 9.63
N GLU A 148 -15.23 -1.44 8.50
CA GLU A 148 -15.10 -2.21 7.26
C GLU A 148 -13.68 -2.18 6.72
N ILE A 149 -13.04 -1.00 6.70
CA ILE A 149 -11.64 -0.86 6.29
C ILE A 149 -10.73 -1.69 7.20
N ARG A 150 -10.95 -1.66 8.52
CA ARG A 150 -10.14 -2.44 9.46
C ARG A 150 -10.30 -3.94 9.28
N MET A 151 -11.53 -4.42 9.09
CA MET A 151 -11.80 -5.82 8.85
C MET A 151 -11.14 -6.29 7.54
N ARG A 152 -11.31 -5.53 6.45
CA ARG A 152 -10.65 -5.84 5.17
C ARG A 152 -9.14 -5.83 5.28
N LEU A 153 -8.55 -4.83 5.94
CA LEU A 153 -7.10 -4.77 6.14
C LEU A 153 -6.56 -5.95 6.95
N LEU A 154 -7.29 -6.43 7.94
CA LEU A 154 -6.88 -7.60 8.73
C LEU A 154 -6.70 -8.82 7.82
N GLU A 155 -7.73 -9.14 7.03
CA GLU A 155 -7.73 -10.27 6.12
C GLU A 155 -6.67 -10.13 5.02
N VAL A 156 -6.65 -8.97 4.38
CA VAL A 156 -5.75 -8.66 3.27
C VAL A 156 -4.29 -8.69 3.72
N ASN A 157 -3.96 -8.14 4.89
CA ASN A 157 -2.58 -8.17 5.39
C ASN A 157 -2.09 -9.60 5.65
N VAL A 158 -2.95 -10.47 6.18
CA VAL A 158 -2.60 -11.88 6.41
C VAL A 158 -2.27 -12.57 5.09
N ARG A 159 -3.11 -12.40 4.07
CA ARG A 159 -2.89 -13.01 2.76
C ARG A 159 -1.69 -12.41 2.02
N ALA A 160 -1.52 -11.09 2.08
CA ALA A 160 -0.35 -10.41 1.54
C ALA A 160 0.96 -10.92 2.16
N ALA A 161 0.99 -11.09 3.49
CA ALA A 161 2.16 -11.64 4.18
C ALA A 161 2.50 -13.05 3.72
N GLN A 162 1.50 -13.90 3.46
CA GLN A 162 1.73 -15.24 2.91
C GLN A 162 2.39 -15.17 1.53
N ILE A 163 1.83 -14.39 0.61
CA ILE A 163 2.35 -14.25 -0.77
C ILE A 163 3.80 -13.75 -0.76
N VAL A 164 4.10 -12.74 0.06
CA VAL A 164 5.44 -12.16 0.15
C VAL A 164 6.45 -13.13 0.76
N ARG A 165 6.07 -13.85 1.84
CA ARG A 165 6.93 -14.87 2.45
C ARG A 165 7.19 -16.04 1.52
N GLU A 166 6.17 -16.52 0.82
CA GLU A 166 6.29 -17.58 -0.19
C GLU A 166 7.20 -17.15 -1.36
N ALA A 167 7.26 -15.86 -1.67
CA ALA A 167 8.20 -15.32 -2.65
C ALA A 167 9.65 -15.23 -2.13
N GLY A 168 9.88 -15.42 -0.82
CA GLY A 168 11.19 -15.37 -0.18
C GLY A 168 11.60 -13.98 0.33
N PHE A 169 10.67 -13.06 0.48
CA PHE A 169 10.94 -11.71 0.98
C PHE A 169 10.50 -11.53 2.44
N ASP A 170 11.10 -10.53 3.10
CA ASP A 170 10.82 -10.24 4.49
C ASP A 170 9.50 -9.48 4.65
N VAL A 171 8.80 -9.75 5.75
CA VAL A 171 7.54 -9.07 6.11
C VAL A 171 7.68 -8.45 7.50
N LEU A 172 7.50 -7.14 7.60
CA LEU A 172 7.36 -6.44 8.87
C LEU A 172 5.88 -6.20 9.18
N ASP A 173 5.36 -6.94 10.16
CA ASP A 173 3.95 -6.91 10.52
C ASP A 173 3.62 -5.77 11.51
N LEU A 174 3.46 -4.56 10.96
CA LEU A 174 3.00 -3.42 11.76
C LEU A 174 1.52 -3.55 12.16
N SER A 175 0.72 -4.33 11.42
CA SER A 175 -0.68 -4.62 11.75
C SER A 175 -0.79 -5.28 13.12
N PHE A 176 0.00 -6.34 13.33
CA PHE A 176 0.08 -7.03 14.60
C PHE A 176 0.71 -6.16 15.69
N HIS A 177 1.83 -5.50 15.41
CA HIS A 177 2.53 -4.69 16.41
C HIS A 177 1.65 -3.55 16.95
N MET A 178 0.94 -2.87 16.05
CA MET A 178 0.07 -1.73 16.37
C MET A 178 -1.39 -2.14 16.64
N ARG A 179 -1.71 -3.44 16.80
CA ARG A 179 -3.10 -3.90 16.98
C ARG A 179 -3.83 -3.26 18.17
N LEU A 180 -3.06 -2.87 19.20
CA LEU A 180 -3.57 -2.23 20.40
C LEU A 180 -3.39 -0.70 20.41
N SER A 181 -2.96 -0.08 19.31
CA SER A 181 -2.64 1.35 19.27
C SER A 181 -3.81 2.24 19.70
N ASN A 182 -5.04 1.83 19.39
CA ASN A 182 -6.26 2.54 19.77
C ASN A 182 -6.60 2.44 21.27
N TYR A 183 -5.99 1.53 22.02
CA TYR A 183 -6.18 1.40 23.48
C TYR A 183 -5.16 2.22 24.27
N HIS A 184 -4.26 2.97 23.62
CA HIS A 184 -3.25 3.79 24.30
C HIS A 184 -3.77 5.08 24.94
N VAL A 185 -5.10 5.27 25.04
CA VAL A 185 -5.71 6.29 25.91
C VAL A 185 -5.39 6.04 27.41
N PHE A 186 -4.81 4.89 27.77
CA PHE A 186 -4.45 4.53 29.15
C PHE A 186 -2.94 4.41 29.44
N ARG A 187 -2.05 4.95 28.60
CA ARG A 187 -0.64 5.11 29.02
C ARG A 187 -0.47 6.44 29.73
N VAL A 188 -0.62 6.41 31.06
CA VAL A 188 -0.22 7.45 32.02
C VAL A 188 1.30 7.58 32.00
#